data_AF-A0A7C2GMS9-F1
#
_entry.id   AF-A0A7C2GMS9-F1
#
_cell.length_a   1.000
_cell.length_b   1.000
_cell.length_c   1.000
_cell.angle_alpha   90.00
_cell.angle_beta   90.00
_cell.angle_gamma   90.00
#
_symmetry.space_group_name_H-M   'P 1'
#
loop_
_entity.id
_entity.type
_entity.pdbx_description
1 polymer ?
#
loop_
_entity_poly.entity_id
_entity_poly.type
_entity_poly.pdbx_seq_one_letter_code
_entity_poly.pdbx_strand_id
1 'polypeptide(L)'
;MIKKVIASILFSFLSLMWFSPLISQEAVKLWKEISETKKKELIAYLKANGKSPEDYVIEKFARYDIVFIGEFHHIKHDVELIQNLIPRLYAAEIYNLGIEFLPYEEQARIKRLINSDKYDEDLARSLMFQFDPCWGILNTWMS
;
A
#
# COMPACT_ATOMS: atom_id res chain seq x y z
N MET A 1 7.67 11.78 -23.65
CA MET A 1 7.65 10.36 -23.23
C MET A 1 7.61 10.33 -21.71
N ILE A 2 6.41 10.30 -21.13
CA ILE A 2 6.19 10.44 -19.69
C ILE A 2 6.44 9.06 -19.06
N LYS A 3 7.42 8.97 -18.16
CA LYS A 3 7.76 7.74 -17.47
C LYS A 3 6.71 7.49 -16.39
N LYS A 4 6.07 6.31 -16.41
CA LYS A 4 5.05 5.89 -15.43
C LYS A 4 5.66 5.85 -14.03
N VAL A 5 5.06 6.53 -13.05
CA VAL A 5 5.56 6.64 -11.67
C VAL A 5 4.42 6.28 -10.72
N ILE A 6 4.65 5.35 -9.79
CA ILE A 6 3.75 5.11 -8.66
C ILE A 6 4.12 6.12 -7.56
N ALA A 7 3.14 6.87 -7.07
CA ALA A 7 3.24 7.65 -5.84
C ALA A 7 2.31 7.02 -4.81
N SER A 8 2.71 6.94 -3.54
CA SER A 8 1.79 6.65 -2.45
C SER A 8 1.42 7.98 -1.79
N ILE A 9 0.13 8.22 -1.57
CA ILE A 9 -0.36 9.38 -0.81
C ILE A 9 -1.31 8.83 0.25
N LEU A 10 -0.91 8.95 1.52
CA LEU A 10 -1.85 9.14 2.61
C LEU A 10 -1.60 10.54 3.19
N PHE A 11 -2.61 11.39 3.10
CA PHE A 11 -2.72 12.56 3.96
C PHE A 11 -4.07 12.50 4.66
N SER A 12 -4.00 12.09 5.93
CA SER A 12 -4.72 12.70 7.04
C SER A 12 -6.24 12.86 6.91
N PHE A 13 -6.99 11.75 7.01
CA PHE A 13 -8.39 11.80 7.49
C PHE A 13 -8.54 11.43 8.98
N LEU A 14 -7.46 11.04 9.66
CA LEU A 14 -7.53 10.51 11.02
C LEU A 14 -7.63 11.59 12.12
N SER A 15 -7.24 12.83 11.86
CA SER A 15 -7.32 13.91 12.87
C SER A 15 -8.71 14.56 12.98
N LEU A 16 -9.60 14.36 12.00
CA LEU A 16 -10.98 14.86 12.03
C LEU A 16 -11.97 13.86 12.66
N MET A 17 -11.61 12.58 12.79
CA MET A 17 -12.49 11.56 13.37
C MET A 17 -12.57 11.62 14.90
N TRP A 18 -11.69 12.35 15.57
CA TRP A 18 -11.62 12.37 17.04
C TRP A 18 -12.43 13.51 17.69
N PHE A 19 -12.98 14.46 16.91
CA PHE A 19 -13.66 15.65 17.46
C PHE A 19 -15.14 15.84 17.06
N SER A 20 -15.83 14.83 16.54
CA SER A 20 -17.29 14.95 16.36
C SER A 20 -18.02 13.63 16.56
N PRO A 21 -18.65 13.42 17.74
CA PRO A 21 -19.66 12.38 17.94
C PRO A 21 -20.86 12.53 16.98
N LEU A 22 -21.01 13.70 16.37
CA LEU A 22 -22.11 14.04 15.46
C LEU A 22 -21.92 13.43 14.06
N ILE A 23 -20.69 13.37 13.55
CA ILE A 23 -20.41 12.77 12.24
C ILE A 23 -20.53 11.23 12.29
N SER A 24 -20.26 10.61 13.44
CA SER A 24 -20.23 9.14 13.52
C SER A 24 -21.64 8.51 13.45
N GLN A 25 -22.66 9.09 14.08
CA GLN A 25 -24.00 8.46 14.07
C GLN A 25 -24.71 8.57 12.71
N GLU A 26 -24.54 9.69 12.00
CA GLU A 26 -25.14 9.91 10.67
C GLU A 26 -24.35 9.20 9.58
N ALA A 27 -23.02 9.14 9.68
CA ALA A 27 -22.19 8.35 8.77
C ALA A 27 -22.40 6.85 8.94
N VAL A 28 -22.62 6.34 10.17
CA VAL A 28 -23.00 4.95 10.42
C VAL A 28 -24.41 4.65 9.88
N LYS A 29 -25.33 5.61 9.92
CA LYS A 29 -26.68 5.49 9.34
C LYS A 29 -26.70 5.39 7.81
N LEU A 30 -25.62 5.79 7.13
CA LEU A 30 -25.49 5.81 5.68
C LEU A 30 -25.04 4.47 5.07
N TRP A 31 -24.76 3.46 5.90
CA TRP A 31 -24.40 2.12 5.44
C TRP A 31 -25.66 1.44 4.92
N LYS A 32 -25.93 1.61 3.62
CA LYS A 32 -26.99 0.85 2.95
C LYS A 32 -26.65 -0.63 3.03
N GLU A 33 -27.49 -1.38 3.73
CA GLU A 33 -27.44 -2.83 3.73
C GLU A 33 -27.57 -3.34 2.28
N ILE A 34 -26.60 -4.12 1.84
CA ILE A 34 -26.60 -4.70 0.50
C ILE A 34 -27.71 -5.75 0.47
N SER A 35 -28.71 -5.58 -0.40
CA SER A 35 -29.79 -6.57 -0.52
C SER A 35 -29.23 -7.97 -0.78
N GLU A 36 -29.90 -9.00 -0.25
CA GLU A 36 -29.46 -10.40 -0.40
C GLU A 36 -29.35 -10.84 -1.87
N THR A 37 -30.23 -10.33 -2.75
CA THR A 37 -30.11 -10.54 -4.20
C THR A 37 -28.80 -9.97 -4.72
N LYS A 38 -28.47 -8.72 -4.34
CA LYS A 38 -27.24 -8.08 -4.79
C LYS A 38 -26.00 -8.76 -4.25
N LYS A 39 -26.04 -9.24 -3.01
CA LYS A 39 -24.97 -10.03 -2.40
C LYS A 39 -24.71 -11.31 -3.18
N LYS A 40 -25.76 -12.05 -3.58
CA LYS A 40 -25.64 -13.26 -4.41
C LYS A 40 -25.02 -12.95 -5.77
N GLU A 41 -25.44 -11.87 -6.43
CA GLU A 41 -24.84 -11.42 -7.70
C GLU A 41 -23.35 -11.12 -7.55
N LEU A 42 -22.95 -10.36 -6.54
CA LEU A 42 -21.55 -10.00 -6.30
C LEU A 42 -20.69 -11.23 -6.01
N ILE A 43 -21.18 -12.17 -5.20
CA ILE A 43 -20.49 -13.43 -4.92
C ILE A 43 -20.33 -14.25 -6.20
N ALA A 44 -21.38 -14.37 -7.03
CA ALA A 44 -21.30 -15.08 -8.29
C ALA A 44 -20.27 -14.45 -9.24
N TYR A 45 -20.25 -13.11 -9.30
CA TYR A 45 -19.26 -12.38 -10.08
C TYR A 45 -17.84 -12.64 -9.60
N LEU A 46 -17.57 -12.56 -8.28
CA LEU A 46 -16.25 -12.81 -7.71
C LEU A 46 -15.78 -14.25 -7.93
N LYS A 47 -16.70 -15.24 -7.90
CA LYS A 47 -16.37 -16.63 -8.21
C LYS A 47 -16.01 -16.82 -9.70
N ALA A 48 -16.71 -16.14 -10.59
CA ALA A 48 -16.50 -16.26 -12.03
C ALA A 48 -15.32 -15.42 -12.56
N ASN A 49 -15.00 -14.31 -11.90
CA ASN A 49 -14.04 -13.30 -12.37
C ASN A 49 -12.92 -13.02 -11.35
N GLY A 50 -12.82 -13.83 -10.29
CA GLY A 50 -11.81 -13.69 -9.27
C GLY A 50 -10.41 -13.74 -9.86
N LYS A 51 -9.53 -12.89 -9.34
CA LYS A 51 -8.12 -12.79 -9.75
C LYS A 51 -7.25 -12.78 -8.50
N SER A 52 -5.97 -13.11 -8.66
CA SER A 52 -5.01 -12.81 -7.59
C SER A 52 -4.96 -11.30 -7.35
N PRO A 53 -4.72 -10.84 -6.11
CA PRO A 53 -4.52 -9.42 -5.83
C PRO A 53 -3.47 -8.77 -6.75
N GLU A 54 -2.41 -9.50 -7.05
CA GLU A 54 -1.33 -9.06 -7.91
C GLU A 54 -1.75 -8.93 -9.38
N ASP A 55 -2.51 -9.89 -9.92
CA ASP A 55 -3.09 -9.80 -11.28
C ASP A 55 -3.99 -8.57 -11.40
N TYR A 56 -4.81 -8.34 -10.37
CA TYR A 56 -5.74 -7.22 -10.32
C TYR A 56 -5.02 -5.88 -10.40
N VAL A 57 -3.89 -5.74 -9.70
CA VAL A 57 -3.05 -4.52 -9.73
C VAL A 57 -2.39 -4.35 -11.10
N ILE A 58 -1.76 -5.39 -11.65
CA ILE A 58 -1.04 -5.31 -12.92
C ILE A 58 -1.98 -4.94 -14.07
N GLU A 59 -3.18 -5.51 -14.10
CA GLU A 59 -4.20 -5.20 -15.12
C GLU A 59 -4.57 -3.71 -15.14
N LYS A 60 -4.51 -2.99 -14.01
CA LYS A 60 -4.80 -1.55 -13.99
C LYS A 60 -3.82 -0.76 -14.85
N PHE A 61 -2.58 -1.21 -14.98
CA PHE A 61 -1.58 -0.53 -15.81
C PHE A 61 -1.84 -0.62 -17.31
N ALA A 62 -2.80 -1.45 -17.75
CA ALA A 62 -3.29 -1.45 -19.13
C ALA A 62 -4.08 -0.17 -19.45
N ARG A 63 -4.67 0.48 -18.44
CA ARG A 63 -5.50 1.69 -18.59
C ARG A 63 -4.92 2.93 -17.90
N TYR A 64 -4.17 2.74 -16.82
CA TYR A 64 -3.70 3.82 -15.95
C TYR A 64 -2.16 3.85 -15.91
N ASP A 65 -1.58 5.04 -15.96
CA ASP A 65 -0.13 5.21 -15.84
C ASP A 65 0.35 5.18 -14.39
N ILE A 66 -0.54 5.51 -13.46
CA ILE A 66 -0.30 5.61 -12.02
C ILE A 66 -1.41 4.82 -11.31
N VAL A 67 -1.01 3.91 -10.43
CA VAL A 67 -1.92 3.11 -9.60
C VAL A 67 -1.53 3.31 -8.14
N PHE A 68 -2.48 3.78 -7.33
CA PHE A 68 -2.33 3.88 -5.89
C PHE A 68 -2.79 2.58 -5.24
N ILE A 69 -2.00 2.07 -4.30
CA ILE A 69 -2.35 0.91 -3.48
C ILE A 69 -2.46 1.43 -2.04
N GLY A 70 -3.66 1.35 -1.48
CA GLY A 70 -3.86 1.65 -0.07
C GLY A 70 -3.49 0.43 0.77
N GLU A 71 -2.93 0.69 1.95
CA GLU A 71 -2.69 -0.33 2.97
C GLU A 71 -3.39 0.05 4.28
N PHE A 72 -3.60 -0.96 5.12
CA PHE A 72 -3.87 -0.76 6.53
C PHE A 72 -2.59 -1.07 7.31
N HIS A 73 -2.01 -0.03 7.89
CA HIS A 73 -0.76 -0.12 8.66
C HIS A 73 -0.72 -1.33 9.60
N HIS A 74 0.43 -2.01 9.67
CA HIS A 74 0.71 -3.18 10.50
C HIS A 74 -0.02 -4.48 10.10
N ILE A 75 -0.53 -4.59 8.88
CA ILE A 75 -1.07 -5.86 8.36
C ILE A 75 0.00 -6.58 7.51
N LYS A 76 0.39 -7.78 7.96
CA LYS A 76 1.40 -8.61 7.28
C LYS A 76 1.10 -8.84 5.80
N HIS A 77 -0.17 -9.11 5.48
CA HIS A 77 -0.62 -9.41 4.12
C HIS A 77 -0.40 -8.25 3.14
N ASP A 78 -0.38 -6.99 3.62
CA ASP A 78 -0.16 -5.83 2.76
C ASP A 78 1.31 -5.78 2.31
N VAL A 79 2.24 -6.05 3.23
CA VAL A 79 3.67 -6.15 2.92
C VAL A 79 3.97 -7.37 2.02
N GLU A 80 3.33 -8.51 2.29
CA GLU A 80 3.44 -9.71 1.45
C GLU A 80 2.95 -9.45 0.02
N LEU A 81 1.86 -8.70 -0.16
CA LEU A 81 1.37 -8.29 -1.47
C LEU A 81 2.42 -7.46 -2.23
N ILE A 82 3.03 -6.46 -1.59
CA ILE A 82 4.09 -5.65 -2.22
C ILE A 82 5.30 -6.53 -2.58
N GLN A 83 5.72 -7.41 -1.67
CA GLN A 83 6.81 -8.36 -1.93
C GLN A 83 6.54 -9.22 -3.17
N ASN A 84 5.33 -9.75 -3.30
CA ASN A 84 4.92 -10.56 -4.45
C ASN A 84 4.76 -9.73 -5.74
N LEU A 85 4.39 -8.46 -5.61
CA LEU A 85 4.23 -7.55 -6.75
C LEU A 85 5.55 -7.15 -7.39
N ILE A 86 6.60 -6.89 -6.60
CA ILE A 86 7.91 -6.39 -7.11
C ILE A 86 8.41 -7.15 -8.36
N PRO A 87 8.57 -8.49 -8.34
CA PRO A 87 9.07 -9.20 -9.52
C PRO A 87 8.09 -9.16 -10.70
N ARG A 88 6.78 -9.12 -10.43
CA ARG A 88 5.74 -9.12 -11.45
C ARG A 88 5.59 -7.77 -12.14
N LEU A 89 5.74 -6.68 -11.38
CA LEU A 89 5.80 -5.31 -11.91
C LEU A 89 6.99 -5.18 -12.86
N TYR A 90 8.16 -5.69 -12.47
CA TYR A 90 9.35 -5.67 -13.31
C TYR A 90 9.14 -6.43 -14.63
N ALA A 91 8.54 -7.63 -14.57
CA ALA A 91 8.19 -8.42 -15.75
C ALA A 91 7.14 -7.74 -16.67
N ALA A 92 6.28 -6.88 -16.11
CA ALA A 92 5.31 -6.07 -16.83
C ALA A 92 5.85 -4.70 -17.27
N GLU A 93 7.17 -4.51 -17.27
CA GLU A 93 7.86 -3.26 -17.65
C GLU A 93 7.50 -2.04 -16.78
N ILE A 94 7.14 -2.29 -15.51
CA ILE A 94 6.83 -1.27 -14.50
C ILE A 94 7.99 -1.22 -13.51
N TYR A 95 8.77 -0.15 -13.54
CA TYR A 95 10.04 -0.06 -12.81
C TYR A 95 10.01 0.87 -11.59
N ASN A 96 8.96 1.67 -11.44
CA ASN A 96 8.89 2.70 -10.41
C ASN A 96 7.87 2.29 -9.36
N LEU A 97 8.34 2.00 -8.15
CA LEU A 97 7.53 1.79 -6.95
C LEU A 97 7.83 2.93 -5.97
N GLY A 98 6.85 3.82 -5.76
CA GLY A 98 6.91 4.81 -4.69
C GLY A 98 6.27 4.25 -3.43
N ILE A 99 6.90 4.50 -2.28
CA ILE A 99 6.38 4.09 -0.97
C ILE A 99 6.31 5.30 -0.05
N GLU A 100 5.40 5.26 0.91
CA GLU A 100 5.19 6.34 1.88
C GLU A 100 6.29 6.35 2.96
N PHE A 101 6.79 5.17 3.33
CA PHE A 101 7.63 4.96 4.53
C PHE A 101 9.10 5.36 4.40
N LEU A 102 9.46 6.05 3.33
CA LEU A 102 10.84 6.46 3.08
C LEU A 102 10.87 7.87 2.47
N PRO A 103 11.52 8.84 3.15
CA PRO A 103 11.60 10.20 2.65
C PRO A 103 12.41 10.27 1.35
N TYR A 104 11.98 11.14 0.43
CA TYR A 104 12.65 11.33 -0.86
C TYR A 104 14.09 11.83 -0.71
N GLU A 105 14.34 12.61 0.34
CA GLU A 105 15.65 13.14 0.72
C GLU A 105 16.69 12.02 0.92
N GLU A 106 16.24 10.82 1.28
CA GLU A 106 17.07 9.66 1.54
C GLU A 106 17.29 8.76 0.32
N GLN A 107 16.84 9.15 -0.87
CA GLN A 107 16.90 8.33 -2.09
C GLN A 107 18.30 7.75 -2.38
N ALA A 108 19.38 8.50 -2.08
CA ALA A 108 20.74 8.01 -2.27
C ALA A 108 21.09 6.85 -1.31
N ARG A 109 20.65 6.91 -0.06
CA ARG A 109 20.84 5.84 0.94
C ARG A 109 19.93 4.65 0.64
N ILE A 110 18.70 4.89 0.21
CA ILE A 110 17.75 3.85 -0.23
C ILE A 110 18.33 3.09 -1.44
N LYS A 111 18.84 3.82 -2.44
CA LYS A 111 19.50 3.21 -3.61
C LYS A 111 20.70 2.36 -3.23
N ARG A 112 21.47 2.78 -2.22
CA ARG A 112 22.60 2.00 -1.70
C ARG A 112 22.11 0.70 -1.06
N LEU A 113 21.06 0.76 -0.25
CA LEU A 113 20.48 -0.42 0.40
C LEU A 113 19.97 -1.45 -0.63
N ILE A 114 19.21 -1.02 -1.63
CA ILE A 114 18.59 -1.94 -2.60
C ILE A 114 19.56 -2.50 -3.65
N ASN A 115 20.66 -1.80 -3.96
CA ASN A 115 21.63 -2.23 -4.98
C ASN A 115 22.90 -2.85 -4.38
N SER A 116 22.98 -2.99 -3.06
CA SER A 116 24.12 -3.62 -2.39
C SER A 116 24.10 -5.13 -2.60
N ASP A 117 25.27 -5.74 -2.79
CA ASP A 117 25.43 -7.20 -2.87
C ASP A 117 25.03 -7.91 -1.57
N LYS A 118 25.04 -7.19 -0.46
CA LYS A 118 24.66 -7.68 0.87
C LYS A 118 23.64 -6.75 1.51
N TYR A 119 22.65 -7.37 2.16
CA TYR A 119 21.68 -6.64 2.97
C TYR A 119 22.35 -5.97 4.17
N ASP A 120 22.14 -4.67 4.31
CA ASP A 120 22.63 -3.84 5.41
C ASP A 120 21.46 -3.50 6.33
N GLU A 121 21.29 -4.32 7.37
CA GLU A 121 20.16 -4.20 8.29
C GLU A 121 20.21 -2.90 9.11
N ASP A 122 21.40 -2.43 9.49
CA ASP A 122 21.56 -1.19 10.24
C ASP A 122 21.16 0.01 9.39
N LEU A 123 21.53 0.03 8.11
CA LEU A 123 21.07 1.04 7.17
C LEU A 123 19.56 1.00 7.01
N ALA A 124 18.96 -0.19 6.84
CA ALA A 124 17.51 -0.34 6.73
C ALA A 124 16.78 0.19 7.96
N ARG A 125 17.23 -0.19 9.17
CA ARG A 125 16.66 0.29 10.45
C ARG A 125 16.81 1.80 10.55
N SER A 126 17.99 2.36 10.28
CA SER A 126 18.23 3.80 10.37
C SER A 126 17.33 4.62 9.44
N LEU A 127 17.03 4.10 8.24
CA LEU A 127 16.10 4.73 7.30
C LEU A 127 14.67 4.72 7.83
N MET A 128 14.22 3.61 8.42
CA MET A 128 12.89 3.52 9.05
C MET A 128 12.75 4.47 10.24
N PHE A 129 13.79 4.56 11.10
CA PHE A 129 13.81 5.49 12.23
C PHE A 129 13.76 6.95 11.80
N GLN A 130 14.36 7.29 10.66
CA GLN A 130 14.38 8.64 10.14
C GLN A 130 13.05 9.06 9.52
N PHE A 131 12.31 8.12 8.95
CA PHE A 131 10.95 8.36 8.46
C PHE A 131 10.00 8.63 9.62
N ASP A 132 9.90 7.69 10.56
CA ASP A 132 9.09 7.84 11.78
C ASP A 132 9.70 6.96 12.89
N PRO A 133 10.18 7.58 13.99
CA PRO A 133 10.75 6.86 15.13
C PRO A 133 9.82 5.80 15.73
N CYS A 134 8.49 5.99 15.67
CA CYS A 134 7.53 5.01 16.18
C CYS A 134 7.55 3.70 15.40
N TRP A 135 7.81 3.74 14.10
CA TRP A 135 7.94 2.56 13.23
C TRP A 135 9.26 1.81 13.47
N GLY A 136 10.35 2.55 13.69
CA GLY A 136 11.64 1.96 14.03
C GLY A 136 11.62 1.20 15.37
N ILE A 137 10.89 1.74 16.36
CA ILE A 137 10.74 1.11 17.68
C ILE A 137 9.86 -0.14 17.58
N LEU A 138 8.66 -0.08 16.98
CA LEU A 138 7.75 -1.24 16.97
C LEU A 138 8.35 -2.50 16.33
N ASN A 139 9.15 -2.35 15.28
CA ASN A 139 9.80 -3.47 14.58
C ASN A 139 10.98 -4.08 15.34
N THR A 140 11.50 -3.42 16.39
CA THR A 140 12.56 -3.98 17.26
C THR A 140 12.02 -4.84 18.41
N TRP A 141 10.73 -4.72 18.75
CA TRP A 141 10.12 -5.50 19.83
C TRP A 141 9.51 -6.84 19.38
N MET A 142 9.40 -7.08 18.07
CA MET A 142 8.80 -8.30 17.50
C MET A 142 9.83 -9.30 16.94
N SER A 143 11.12 -9.03 17.12
CA SER A 143 12.24 -9.94 16.82
C SER A 143 12.79 -10.56 18.11
#